data_AF-A0A061RVJ2-F1
#
_entry.id   AF-A0A061RVJ2-F1
#
_cell.length_a   1.000
_cell.length_b   1.000
_cell.length_c   1.000
_cell.angle_alpha   90.00
_cell.angle_beta   90.00
_cell.angle_gamma   90.00
#
_symmetry.space_group_name_H-M   'P 1'
#
loop_
_entity.id
_entity.type
_entity.pdbx_description
1 polymer ?
#
loop_
_entity_poly.entity_id
_entity_poly.type
_entity_poly.pdbx_seq_one_letter_code
_entity_poly.pdbx_strand_id
1 'polypeptide(L)'
;MSLMKRRSAILGALLSDAATMPLHWIYDMKKFTEIVGSKCSTPEFFATPSCPFYGADQYPVGRLSPYGDEVMVLLKCMAEQGQFEAKLFVLEFANGYTGRLNHAIKDFKAAVDAGKPLAEA
;
A
#
# COMPACT_ATOMS: atom_id res chain seq x y z
N MET A 1 21.54 -5.59 13.62
CA MET A 1 20.74 -6.57 12.85
C MET A 1 21.56 -7.04 11.64
N SER A 2 21.54 -8.32 11.26
CA SER A 2 22.33 -8.82 10.10
C SER A 2 21.70 -8.38 8.76
N LEU A 3 22.47 -8.41 7.67
CA LEU A 3 21.97 -8.11 6.32
C LEU A 3 20.80 -9.03 5.94
N MET A 4 20.92 -10.31 6.27
CA MET A 4 19.85 -11.30 6.06
C MET A 4 18.57 -10.90 6.79
N LYS A 5 18.66 -10.56 8.08
CA LYS A 5 17.49 -10.13 8.87
C LYS A 5 16.82 -8.88 8.30
N ARG A 6 17.60 -7.89 7.83
CA ARG A 6 17.05 -6.69 7.17
C ARG A 6 16.31 -7.02 5.88
N ARG A 7 16.90 -7.84 5.01
CA ARG A 7 16.28 -8.26 3.75
C ARG A 7 15.00 -9.05 3.99
N SER A 8 15.03 -10.02 4.92
CA SER A 8 13.86 -10.82 5.27
C SER A 8 12.73 -9.97 5.85
N ALA A 9 13.04 -8.94 6.64
CA ALA A 9 12.02 -8.02 7.17
C ALA A 9 11.29 -7.27 6.04
N ILE A 10 12.03 -6.72 5.08
CA ILE A 10 11.44 -5.97 3.95
C ILE A 10 10.66 -6.90 3.03
N LEU A 11 11.28 -8.02 2.59
CA LEU A 11 10.64 -8.96 1.68
C LEU A 11 9.42 -9.63 2.32
N GLY A 12 9.50 -9.99 3.59
CA GLY A 12 8.38 -10.56 4.33
C GLY A 12 7.20 -9.59 4.44
N ALA A 13 7.46 -8.30 4.69
CA ALA A 13 6.42 -7.28 4.74
C ALA A 13 5.73 -7.12 3.38
N LEU A 14 6.50 -6.99 2.29
CA LEU A 14 5.94 -6.84 0.94
C LEU A 14 5.19 -8.09 0.46
N LEU A 15 5.71 -9.29 0.77
CA LEU A 15 5.04 -10.55 0.46
C LEU A 15 3.72 -10.67 1.21
N SER A 16 3.72 -10.33 2.50
CA SER A 16 2.51 -10.40 3.33
C SER A 16 1.46 -9.38 2.86
N ASP A 17 1.88 -8.16 2.51
CA ASP A 17 0.98 -7.15 1.95
C ASP A 17 0.31 -7.65 0.67
N ALA A 18 1.07 -8.17 -0.30
CA ALA A 18 0.52 -8.74 -1.53
C ALA A 18 -0.39 -9.97 -1.27
N ALA A 19 -0.07 -10.77 -0.26
CA ALA A 19 -0.85 -11.94 0.14
C ALA A 19 -2.21 -11.56 0.74
N THR A 20 -2.28 -10.49 1.52
CA THR A 20 -3.51 -10.07 2.21
C THR A 20 -4.35 -9.07 1.41
N MET A 21 -3.73 -8.36 0.46
CA MET A 21 -4.36 -7.32 -0.37
C MET A 21 -5.72 -7.73 -0.96
N PRO A 22 -5.92 -8.95 -1.50
CA PRO A 22 -7.19 -9.35 -2.09
C PRO A 22 -8.40 -9.30 -1.14
N LEU A 23 -8.18 -9.40 0.18
CA LEU A 23 -9.25 -9.43 1.19
C LEU A 23 -9.24 -8.18 2.09
N HIS A 24 -8.57 -7.11 1.68
CA HIS A 24 -8.48 -5.88 2.47
C HIS A 24 -9.85 -5.27 2.80
N TRP A 25 -9.92 -4.74 4.03
CA TRP A 25 -11.00 -3.87 4.52
C TRP A 25 -12.41 -4.46 4.41
N ILE A 26 -12.54 -5.79 4.50
CA ILE A 26 -13.82 -6.47 4.70
C ILE A 26 -14.06 -6.55 6.21
N TYR A 27 -14.77 -5.56 6.75
CA TYR A 27 -15.01 -5.46 8.20
C TYR A 27 -16.20 -6.28 8.70
N ASP A 28 -17.16 -6.56 7.82
CA ASP A 28 -18.30 -7.42 8.15
C ASP A 28 -17.85 -8.88 8.10
N MET A 29 -17.81 -9.53 9.26
CA MET A 29 -17.37 -10.92 9.39
C MET A 29 -18.30 -11.92 8.67
N LYS A 30 -19.60 -11.65 8.62
CA LYS A 30 -20.54 -12.51 7.89
C LYS A 30 -20.23 -12.43 6.39
N LYS A 31 -20.06 -11.22 5.86
CA LYS A 31 -19.64 -11.00 4.47
C LYS A 31 -18.27 -11.63 4.18
N PHE A 32 -17.33 -11.51 5.11
CA PHE A 32 -16.01 -12.14 4.97
C PHE A 32 -16.14 -13.65 4.84
N THR A 33 -16.87 -14.30 5.74
CA THR A 33 -17.10 -15.75 5.71
C THR A 33 -17.81 -16.21 4.43
N GLU A 34 -18.80 -15.44 3.95
CA GLU A 34 -19.47 -15.71 2.68
C GLU A 34 -18.51 -15.64 1.48
N ILE A 35 -17.61 -14.65 1.47
CA ILE A 35 -16.61 -14.47 0.40
C ILE A 35 -15.57 -15.59 0.42
N VAL A 36 -14.94 -15.85 1.57
CA VAL A 36 -13.85 -16.84 1.65
C VAL A 36 -14.36 -18.28 1.57
N GLY A 37 -15.59 -18.52 2.02
CA GLY A 37 -16.23 -19.84 2.02
C GLY A 37 -15.31 -20.92 2.60
N SER A 38 -15.14 -22.01 1.86
CA SER A 38 -14.27 -23.13 2.25
C SER A 38 -12.77 -22.82 2.24
N LYS A 39 -12.35 -21.68 1.67
CA LYS A 39 -10.93 -21.27 1.58
C LYS A 39 -10.45 -20.50 2.81
N CYS A 40 -11.23 -20.44 3.89
CA CYS A 40 -10.87 -19.72 5.11
C CYS A 40 -9.53 -20.17 5.72
N SER A 41 -9.09 -21.42 5.48
CA SER A 41 -7.82 -21.95 5.97
C SER A 41 -6.59 -21.50 5.16
N THR A 42 -6.80 -20.95 3.96
CA THR A 42 -5.76 -20.47 3.03
C THR A 42 -6.19 -19.14 2.40
N PRO A 43 -6.34 -18.07 3.19
CA PRO A 43 -6.85 -16.78 2.72
C PRO A 43 -5.80 -15.97 1.94
N GLU A 44 -4.53 -16.36 1.99
CA GLU A 44 -3.44 -15.72 1.26
C GLU A 44 -3.66 -15.81 -0.26
N PHE A 45 -3.30 -14.73 -0.96
CA PHE A 45 -3.40 -14.63 -2.42
C PHE A 45 -4.79 -15.03 -2.95
N PHE A 46 -5.85 -14.64 -2.23
CA PHE A 46 -7.21 -15.03 -2.58
C PHE A 46 -7.52 -14.66 -4.03
N ALA A 47 -7.88 -15.66 -4.84
CA ALA A 47 -7.91 -15.57 -6.31
C ALA A 47 -8.83 -14.47 -6.85
N THR A 48 -9.85 -14.07 -6.08
CA THR A 48 -10.81 -13.04 -6.46
C THR A 48 -10.67 -11.85 -5.52
N PRO A 49 -9.92 -10.80 -5.89
CA PRO A 49 -9.85 -9.58 -5.09
C PRO A 49 -11.26 -9.07 -4.77
N SER A 50 -11.55 -8.97 -3.49
CA SER A 50 -12.88 -8.72 -2.93
C SER A 50 -12.90 -7.50 -2.00
N CYS A 51 -11.84 -6.69 -2.03
CA CYS A 51 -11.80 -5.40 -1.35
C CYS A 51 -12.97 -4.51 -1.83
N PRO A 52 -13.74 -3.89 -0.93
CA PRO A 52 -14.87 -3.06 -1.31
C PRO A 52 -14.48 -1.64 -1.77
N PHE A 53 -13.19 -1.27 -1.72
CA PHE A 53 -12.73 0.10 -1.94
C PHE A 53 -11.81 0.30 -3.14
N TYR A 54 -11.38 -0.78 -3.80
CA TYR A 54 -10.64 -0.73 -5.06
C TYR A 54 -10.95 -1.96 -5.90
N GLY A 55 -10.91 -1.81 -7.22
CA GLY A 55 -11.26 -2.86 -8.18
C GLY A 55 -10.12 -3.84 -8.45
N ALA A 56 -10.49 -5.07 -8.85
CA ALA A 56 -9.53 -6.12 -9.23
C ALA A 56 -8.73 -5.82 -10.50
N ASP A 57 -9.24 -4.91 -11.34
CA ASP A 57 -8.56 -4.38 -12.53
C ASP A 57 -7.33 -3.54 -12.14
N GLN A 58 -7.46 -2.71 -11.12
CA GLN A 58 -6.38 -1.88 -10.60
C GLN A 58 -5.48 -2.68 -9.64
N TYR A 59 -6.07 -3.58 -8.86
CA TYR A 59 -5.40 -4.39 -7.84
C TYR A 59 -5.62 -5.89 -8.04
N PRO A 60 -4.95 -6.50 -9.04
CA PRO A 60 -4.96 -7.95 -9.23
C PRO A 60 -4.18 -8.67 -8.13
N VAL A 61 -4.47 -9.95 -7.92
CA VAL A 61 -3.79 -10.81 -6.94
C VAL A 61 -2.27 -10.76 -7.13
N GLY A 62 -1.54 -10.62 -6.02
CA GLY A 62 -0.07 -10.52 -6.03
C GLY A 62 0.46 -9.10 -6.23
N ARG A 63 -0.39 -8.12 -6.55
CA ARG A 63 -0.02 -6.70 -6.49
C ARG A 63 0.06 -6.23 -5.05
N LEU A 64 0.97 -5.30 -4.77
CA LEU A 64 0.98 -4.55 -3.52
C LEU A 64 -0.32 -3.76 -3.35
N SER A 65 -0.72 -3.60 -2.10
CA SER A 65 -1.80 -2.70 -1.73
C SER A 65 -1.33 -1.23 -1.80
N PRO A 66 -2.23 -0.25 -1.61
CA PRO A 66 -1.82 1.14 -1.42
C PRO A 66 -0.72 1.35 -0.38
N TYR A 67 -0.70 0.56 0.70
CA TYR A 67 0.33 0.63 1.73
C TYR A 67 1.67 0.10 1.23
N GLY A 68 1.66 -1.02 0.51
CA GLY A 68 2.89 -1.57 -0.09
C GLY A 68 3.45 -0.64 -1.17
N ASP A 69 2.60 -0.04 -2.00
CA ASP A 69 3.01 0.95 -3.00
C ASP A 69 3.69 2.17 -2.34
N GLU A 70 3.15 2.67 -1.23
CA GLU A 70 3.74 3.76 -0.44
C GLU A 70 5.12 3.38 0.15
N VAL A 71 5.21 2.20 0.76
CA VAL A 71 6.47 1.67 1.32
C VAL A 71 7.54 1.50 0.23
N MET A 72 7.16 1.07 -0.97
CA MET A 72 8.10 0.92 -2.08
C MET A 72 8.68 2.26 -2.54
N VAL A 73 7.89 3.34 -2.56
CA VAL A 73 8.41 4.68 -2.86
C VAL A 73 9.36 5.15 -1.76
N LEU A 74 8.97 4.99 -0.50
CA LEU A 74 9.83 5.31 0.64
C LEU A 74 11.20 4.62 0.57
N LEU A 75 11.22 3.31 0.31
CA LEU A 75 12.44 2.52 0.23
C LEU A 75 13.35 2.97 -0.93
N LYS A 76 12.76 3.34 -2.08
CA LYS A 76 13.51 3.88 -3.22
C LYS A 76 14.15 5.23 -2.88
N CYS A 77 13.37 6.16 -2.32
CA CYS A 77 13.90 7.46 -1.89
C CYS A 77 15.06 7.29 -0.90
N MET A 78 14.91 6.41 0.09
CA MET A 78 15.98 6.14 1.07
C MET A 78 17.22 5.51 0.44
N ALA A 79 17.05 4.62 -0.53
CA ALA A 79 18.17 3.98 -1.23
C ALA A 79 18.96 5.00 -2.08
N GLU A 80 18.27 5.97 -2.69
CA GLU A 80 18.89 7.03 -3.50
C GLU A 80 19.55 8.12 -2.66
N GLN A 81 18.90 8.54 -1.57
CA GLN A 81 19.41 9.62 -0.72
C GLN A 81 20.39 9.14 0.36
N GLY A 82 20.44 7.83 0.64
CA GLY A 82 21.21 7.26 1.74
C GLY A 82 20.64 7.55 3.14
N GLN A 83 19.52 8.28 3.21
CA GLN A 83 18.83 8.65 4.44
C GLN A 83 17.34 8.87 4.17
N PHE A 84 16.54 8.92 5.24
CA PHE A 84 15.13 9.28 5.12
C PHE A 84 14.97 10.80 4.94
N GLU A 85 14.26 11.20 3.88
CA GLU A 85 13.83 12.58 3.65
C GLU A 85 12.32 12.59 3.41
N ALA A 86 11.57 13.05 4.41
CA ALA A 86 10.11 13.00 4.42
C ALA A 86 9.50 13.82 3.26
N LYS A 87 10.07 14.98 2.96
CA LYS A 87 9.52 15.89 1.93
C LYS A 87 9.65 15.29 0.55
N LEU A 88 10.81 14.73 0.25
CA LEU A 88 11.06 14.05 -1.02
C LEU A 88 10.13 12.84 -1.15
N PHE A 89 10.05 12.00 -0.12
CA PHE A 89 9.16 10.83 -0.12
C PHE A 89 7.70 11.19 -0.43
N VAL A 90 7.13 12.17 0.29
CA VAL A 90 5.73 12.56 0.10
C VAL A 90 5.50 13.14 -1.30
N LEU A 91 6.44 13.94 -1.81
CA LEU A 91 6.35 14.51 -3.15
C LEU A 91 6.41 13.43 -4.24
N GLU A 92 7.38 12.51 -4.15
CA GLU A 92 7.53 11.38 -5.08
C GLU A 92 6.29 10.49 -5.07
N PHE A 93 5.77 10.18 -3.88
CA PHE A 93 4.56 9.38 -3.76
C PHE A 93 3.35 10.11 -4.34
N ALA A 94 3.12 11.36 -3.97
CA ALA A 94 1.97 12.13 -4.45
C ALA A 94 1.98 12.34 -5.97
N ASN A 95 3.15 12.44 -6.60
CA ASN A 95 3.28 12.66 -8.05
C ASN A 95 3.23 11.35 -8.86
N GLY A 96 3.82 10.27 -8.37
CA GLY A 96 3.93 9.00 -9.10
C GLY A 96 2.79 8.01 -8.83
N TYR A 97 2.06 8.17 -7.72
CA TYR A 97 1.07 7.18 -7.29
C TYR A 97 -0.26 7.32 -8.03
N THR A 98 -0.61 6.28 -8.78
CA THR A 98 -1.84 6.19 -9.60
C THR A 98 -2.89 5.24 -8.98
N GLY A 99 -2.62 4.76 -7.77
CA GLY A 99 -3.48 3.84 -7.05
C GLY A 99 -4.62 4.53 -6.30
N ARG A 100 -5.24 3.79 -5.37
CA ARG A 100 -6.34 4.31 -4.54
C ARG A 100 -5.82 5.34 -3.52
N LEU A 101 -6.06 6.62 -3.78
CA LEU A 101 -5.70 7.70 -2.86
C LEU A 101 -6.51 7.68 -1.54
N ASN A 102 -5.82 7.66 -0.41
CA ASN A 102 -6.43 7.93 0.91
C ASN A 102 -6.74 9.44 1.06
N HIS A 103 -7.39 9.82 2.17
CA HIS A 103 -7.72 11.24 2.40
C HIS A 103 -6.48 12.11 2.57
N ALA A 104 -5.47 11.65 3.33
CA ALA A 104 -4.25 12.41 3.57
C ALA A 104 -3.54 12.84 2.28
N ILE A 105 -3.39 11.93 1.32
CA ILE A 105 -2.75 12.26 0.03
C ILE A 105 -3.63 13.15 -0.84
N LYS A 106 -4.95 13.00 -0.78
CA LYS A 106 -5.87 13.92 -1.48
C LYS A 106 -5.74 15.33 -0.93
N ASP A 107 -5.74 15.47 0.39
CA ASP A 107 -5.63 16.75 1.08
C ASP A 107 -4.27 17.41 0.81
N PHE A 108 -3.19 16.62 0.86
CA PHE A 108 -1.84 17.06 0.51
C PHE A 108 -1.77 17.56 -0.93
N LYS A 109 -2.28 16.79 -1.91
CA LYS A 109 -2.30 17.21 -3.32
C LYS A 109 -3.10 18.51 -3.50
N ALA A 110 -4.27 18.62 -2.86
CA ALA A 110 -5.07 19.84 -2.90
C ALA A 110 -4.35 21.05 -2.29
N ALA A 111 -3.59 20.86 -1.21
CA ALA A 111 -2.78 21.90 -0.60
C ALA A 111 -1.63 22.36 -1.52
N VAL A 112 -0.94 21.43 -2.16
CA VAL A 112 0.11 21.72 -3.15
C VAL A 112 -0.46 22.44 -4.37
N ASP A 113 -1.60 21.98 -4.90
CA ASP A 113 -2.29 22.61 -6.04
C ASP A 113 -2.77 24.03 -5.71
N ALA A 114 -3.10 24.31 -4.44
CA ALA A 114 -3.43 25.63 -3.93
C ALA A 114 -2.21 26.53 -3.66
N GLY A 115 -0.99 26.05 -3.94
CA GLY A 115 0.26 26.80 -3.77
C GLY A 115 0.73 26.94 -2.32
N LYS A 116 0.23 26.10 -1.39
CA LYS A 116 0.70 26.13 -0.01
C LYS A 116 2.15 25.65 0.08
N PRO A 117 2.97 26.24 0.97
CA PRO A 117 4.30 25.72 1.24
C PRO A 117 4.25 24.25 1.67
N LEU A 118 5.21 23.43 1.26
CA LEU A 118 5.28 22.00 1.63
C LEU A 118 5.35 21.77 3.15
N ALA A 119 5.78 22.78 3.93
CA ALA A 119 5.77 22.72 5.40
C ALA A 119 4.37 22.91 6.01
N GLU A 120 3.41 23.38 5.22
CA GLU A 120 2.03 23.71 5.59
C GLU A 120 1.00 22.88 4.80
N ALA A 121 1.48 21.96 3.96
CA ALA A 121 0.70 21.06 3.11
C ALA A 121 0.48 19.69 3.77
#